data_AF-A0A3S9UV96-F1
#
_entry.id   AF-A0A3S9UV96-F1
#
_cell.length_a   1.000
_cell.length_b   1.000
_cell.length_c   1.000
_cell.angle_alpha   90.00
_cell.angle_beta   90.00
_cell.angle_gamma   90.00
#
_symmetry.space_group_name_H-M   'P 1'
#
loop_
_entity.id
_entity.type
_entity.pdbx_description
1 polymer ?
#
loop_
_entity_poly.entity_id
_entity_poly.type
_entity_poly.pdbx_seq_one_letter_code
_entity_poly.pdbx_strand_id
1 'polypeptide(L)'
;MNKALAIMHLYPKAKPLIDFEVVDDRGLQTITKWNIDAPKPTEDELVVAWEEYSKLPPPEPEPTAEDTLGMLLIESAADKATIAVLEDTVGSLLLEVAALKGGEA
;
A
#
# COMPACT_ATOMS: atom_id res chain seq x y z
N MET A 1 -4.59 -22.21 -16.03
CA MET A 1 -3.93 -20.89 -16.03
C MET A 1 -5.00 -19.82 -16.01
N ASN A 2 -4.84 -18.76 -15.20
CA ASN A 2 -5.78 -17.65 -15.18
C ASN A 2 -5.27 -16.53 -16.12
N LYS A 3 -5.91 -16.39 -17.29
CA LYS A 3 -5.54 -15.38 -18.30
C LYS A 3 -5.77 -13.97 -17.80
N ALA A 4 -6.82 -13.73 -17.01
CA ALA A 4 -7.09 -12.41 -16.47
C ALA A 4 -5.95 -11.95 -15.55
N LEU A 5 -5.47 -12.84 -14.66
CA LEU A 5 -4.33 -12.53 -13.79
C LEU A 5 -3.02 -12.36 -14.58
N ALA A 6 -2.78 -13.18 -15.60
CA ALA A 6 -1.62 -13.01 -16.48
C ALA A 6 -1.64 -11.66 -17.22
N ILE A 7 -2.82 -11.23 -17.72
CA ILE A 7 -3.00 -9.92 -18.36
C ILE A 7 -2.78 -8.80 -17.34
N MET A 8 -3.29 -8.92 -16.11
CA MET A 8 -3.04 -7.94 -15.05
C MET A 8 -1.56 -7.87 -14.65
N HIS A 9 -0.81 -8.97 -14.76
CA HIS A 9 0.63 -8.96 -14.52
C HIS A 9 1.39 -8.22 -15.63
N LEU A 10 1.05 -8.49 -16.90
CA LEU A 10 1.65 -7.81 -18.06
C LEU A 10 1.23 -6.33 -18.17
N TYR A 11 -0.01 -6.03 -17.78
CA TYR A 11 -0.62 -4.71 -17.85
C TYR A 11 -1.21 -4.31 -16.49
N PRO A 12 -0.38 -3.92 -15.49
CA PRO A 12 -0.86 -3.63 -14.12
C PRO A 12 -1.87 -2.48 -14.02
N LYS A 13 -1.91 -1.60 -15.03
CA LYS A 13 -2.85 -0.48 -15.11
C LYS A 13 -4.18 -0.84 -15.77
N ALA A 14 -4.26 -2.01 -16.42
CA ALA A 14 -5.45 -2.44 -17.12
C ALA A 14 -6.53 -2.87 -16.13
N LYS A 15 -7.74 -2.36 -16.32
CA LYS A 15 -8.90 -2.68 -15.49
C LYS A 15 -9.70 -3.81 -16.14
N PRO A 16 -9.87 -4.95 -15.45
CA PRO A 16 -10.76 -6.01 -15.94
C PRO A 16 -12.18 -5.46 -16.12
N LEU A 17 -12.92 -6.00 -17.10
CA LEU A 17 -14.27 -5.60 -17.52
C LEU A 17 -14.38 -4.22 -18.20
N ILE A 18 -13.37 -3.36 -18.06
CA ILE A 18 -13.33 -2.05 -18.74
C ILE A 18 -12.41 -2.15 -19.96
N ASP A 19 -11.12 -2.41 -19.71
CA ASP A 19 -10.05 -2.38 -20.70
C ASP A 19 -9.92 -3.72 -21.41
N PHE A 20 -10.24 -4.82 -20.73
CA PHE A 20 -10.29 -6.14 -21.33
C PHE A 20 -11.33 -7.01 -20.63
N GLU A 21 -11.88 -7.99 -21.33
CA GLU A 21 -12.82 -8.94 -20.78
C GLU A 21 -12.34 -10.35 -21.09
N VAL A 22 -12.28 -11.19 -20.05
CA VAL A 22 -11.99 -12.62 -20.16
C VAL A 22 -13.23 -13.36 -19.73
N VAL A 23 -13.83 -14.12 -20.64
CA VAL A 23 -14.93 -15.02 -20.34
C VAL A 23 -14.35 -16.40 -20.08
N ASP A 24 -14.79 -17.02 -18.99
CA ASP A 24 -14.49 -18.40 -18.67
C ASP A 24 -15.68 -19.28 -19.09
N ASP A 25 -15.52 -20.05 -20.17
CA ASP A 25 -16.50 -21.05 -20.59
C ASP A 25 -15.98 -22.46 -20.25
N ARG A 26 -16.46 -23.02 -19.14
CA ARG A 26 -16.11 -24.36 -18.65
C ARG A 26 -14.59 -24.60 -18.51
N GLY A 27 -13.84 -23.59 -18.09
CA GLY A 27 -12.39 -23.64 -17.94
C GLY A 27 -11.61 -23.13 -19.16
N LEU A 28 -12.29 -22.82 -20.27
CA LEU A 28 -11.69 -22.18 -21.43
C LEU A 28 -11.80 -20.66 -21.29
N GLN A 29 -10.73 -20.04 -20.79
CA GLN A 29 -10.65 -18.59 -20.68
C GLN A 29 -10.32 -17.96 -22.04
N THR A 30 -11.21 -17.10 -22.53
CA THR A 30 -11.08 -16.41 -23.83
C THR A 30 -11.22 -14.90 -23.66
N ILE A 31 -10.30 -14.14 -24.25
CA ILE A 31 -10.37 -12.67 -24.27
C ILE A 31 -11.41 -12.26 -25.31
N THR A 32 -12.58 -11.81 -24.86
CA THR A 32 -13.71 -11.38 -25.70
C THR A 32 -13.63 -9.90 -26.09
N LYS A 33 -13.11 -9.06 -25.19
CA LYS A 33 -12.96 -7.62 -25.39
C LYS A 33 -11.51 -7.20 -25.15
N TRP A 34 -11.00 -6.33 -26.01
CA TRP A 34 -9.67 -5.75 -25.90
C TRP A 34 -9.74 -4.27 -26.28
N ASN A 35 -9.57 -3.40 -25.29
CA ASN A 35 -9.65 -1.94 -25.38
C ASN A 35 -8.38 -1.27 -24.81
N ILE A 36 -7.27 -2.01 -24.78
CA ILE A 36 -5.95 -1.50 -24.39
C ILE A 36 -5.22 -1.07 -25.66
N ASP A 37 -4.57 0.09 -25.64
CA ASP A 37 -3.70 0.61 -26.72
C ASP A 37 -2.35 -0.13 -26.75
N ALA A 38 -2.40 -1.46 -26.70
CA ALA A 38 -1.27 -2.37 -26.73
C ALA A 38 -1.68 -3.60 -27.55
N PRO A 39 -0.72 -4.30 -28.21
CA PRO A 39 -1.03 -5.53 -28.90
C PRO A 39 -1.63 -6.56 -27.94
N LYS A 40 -2.65 -7.28 -28.41
CA LYS A 40 -3.24 -8.38 -27.67
C LYS A 40 -2.14 -9.43 -27.41
N PRO A 41 -1.88 -9.82 -26.14
CA PRO A 41 -0.84 -10.78 -25.82
C PRO A 41 -1.17 -12.16 -26.43
N THR A 42 -0.13 -12.84 -26.86
CA THR A 42 -0.17 -14.21 -27.37
C THR A 42 -0.32 -15.21 -26.23
N GLU A 43 -0.70 -16.46 -26.55
CA GLU A 43 -0.86 -17.49 -25.53
C GLU A 43 0.45 -17.80 -24.81
N ASP A 44 1.57 -17.82 -25.54
CA ASP A 44 2.90 -18.08 -24.96
C ASP A 44 3.30 -16.98 -23.97
N GLU A 45 3.05 -15.71 -24.31
CA GLU A 45 3.29 -14.58 -23.38
C GLU A 45 2.43 -14.68 -22.12
N LEU A 46 1.18 -15.11 -22.25
CA LEU A 46 0.28 -15.30 -21.11
C LEU A 46 0.73 -16.47 -20.22
N VAL A 47 1.26 -17.55 -20.80
CA VAL A 47 1.84 -18.68 -20.05
C VAL A 47 3.06 -18.24 -19.25
N VAL A 48 3.99 -17.52 -19.89
CA VAL A 48 5.18 -16.98 -19.22
C VAL A 48 4.77 -16.05 -18.07
N ALA A 49 3.86 -15.10 -18.33
CA ALA A 49 3.39 -14.17 -17.30
C ALA A 49 2.67 -14.89 -16.14
N TRP A 50 1.91 -15.96 -16.43
CA TRP A 50 1.28 -16.77 -15.38
C TRP A 50 2.30 -17.53 -14.56
N GLU A 51 3.33 -18.10 -15.18
CA GLU A 51 4.40 -18.80 -14.46
C GLU A 51 5.21 -17.86 -13.57
N GLU A 52 5.48 -16.63 -14.03
CA GLU A 52 6.12 -15.59 -13.22
C GLU A 52 5.21 -15.19 -12.07
N TYR A 53 3.95 -14.86 -12.35
CA TYR A 53 2.97 -14.49 -11.33
C TYR A 53 2.76 -15.60 -10.29
N SER A 54 2.71 -16.87 -10.71
CA SER A 54 2.51 -18.01 -9.81
C SER A 54 3.71 -18.30 -8.92
N LYS A 55 4.91 -17.79 -9.25
CA LYS A 55 6.11 -17.88 -8.39
C LYS A 55 6.19 -16.74 -7.38
N LEU A 56 5.44 -15.65 -7.60
CA LEU A 56 5.40 -14.56 -6.64
C LEU A 56 4.68 -15.04 -5.37
N PRO A 57 5.16 -14.60 -4.19
CA PRO A 57 4.37 -14.79 -2.99
C PRO A 57 2.99 -14.15 -3.19
N PRO A 58 1.92 -14.71 -2.59
CA PRO A 58 0.63 -14.04 -2.57
C PRO A 58 0.83 -12.59 -2.14
N PRO A 59 0.16 -11.62 -2.80
CA PRO A 59 0.27 -10.23 -2.41
C PRO A 59 -0.05 -10.10 -0.92
N GLU A 60 0.73 -9.30 -0.21
CA GLU A 60 0.41 -8.99 1.19
C GLU A 60 -1.01 -8.43 1.24
N PRO A 61 -1.83 -8.86 2.22
CA PRO A 61 -3.15 -8.29 2.38
C PRO A 61 -3.00 -6.79 2.61
N GLU A 62 -3.84 -6.00 1.95
CA GLU A 62 -3.92 -4.58 2.26
C GLU A 62 -4.29 -4.42 3.75
N PRO A 63 -3.67 -3.47 4.47
CA PRO A 63 -3.98 -3.24 5.86
C PRO A 63 -5.46 -2.91 6.01
N THR A 64 -6.10 -3.56 6.96
CA THR A 64 -7.52 -3.29 7.25
C THR A 64 -7.68 -1.91 7.88
N ALA A 65 -8.93 -1.44 7.96
CA ALA A 65 -9.23 -0.23 8.69
C ALA A 65 -8.84 -0.37 10.17
N GLU A 66 -9.01 -1.56 10.75
CA GLU A 66 -8.63 -1.92 12.11
C GLU A 66 -7.11 -1.89 12.30
N ASP A 67 -6.33 -2.44 11.35
CA ASP A 67 -4.87 -2.39 11.38
C ASP A 67 -4.36 -0.95 11.32
N THR A 68 -4.95 -0.15 10.44
CA THR A 68 -4.63 1.27 10.28
C THR A 68 -4.93 2.05 11.57
N LEU A 69 -6.09 1.80 12.18
CA LEU A 69 -6.47 2.42 13.44
C LEU A 69 -5.53 2.02 14.58
N GLY A 70 -5.15 0.74 14.65
CA GLY A 70 -4.18 0.23 15.63
C GLY A 70 -2.83 0.92 15.50
N MET A 71 -2.32 1.07 14.27
CA MET A 71 -1.07 1.77 14.00
C MET A 71 -1.14 3.25 14.44
N LEU A 72 -2.22 3.95 14.08
CA LEU A 72 -2.43 5.35 14.47
C LEU A 72 -2.53 5.55 15.99
N LEU A 73 -3.13 4.60 16.71
CA LEU A 73 -3.19 4.65 18.18
C LEU A 73 -1.81 4.51 18.81
N ILE A 74 -0.95 3.64 18.26
CA ILE A 74 0.43 3.47 18.72
C ILE A 74 1.24 4.74 18.44
N GLU A 75 1.13 5.29 17.23
CA GLU A 75 1.80 6.55 16.85
C GLU A 75 1.36 7.70 17.77
N SER A 76 0.05 7.85 18.00
CA SER A 76 -0.49 8.87 18.89
C SER A 76 -0.01 8.72 20.34
N ALA A 77 0.14 7.48 20.83
CA ALA A 77 0.68 7.23 22.15
C ALA A 77 2.16 7.62 22.26
N ALA A 78 2.96 7.35 21.22
CA ALA A 78 4.35 7.77 21.15
C ALA A 78 4.48 9.30 21.13
N ASP A 79 3.69 9.97 20.29
CA ASP A 79 3.66 11.43 20.20
C ASP A 79 3.30 12.08 21.54
N LYS A 80 2.28 11.53 22.24
CA LYS A 80 1.87 12.01 23.56
C LYS A 80 3.01 11.90 24.58
N ALA A 81 3.79 10.83 24.55
CA ALA A 81 4.95 10.68 25.42
C ALA A 81 6.03 11.72 25.11
N THR A 82 6.30 11.98 23.82
CA THR A 82 7.22 13.03 23.39
C THR A 82 6.76 14.42 23.83
N ILE A 83 5.46 14.73 23.71
CA ILE A 83 4.89 16.01 24.17
C ILE A 83 5.12 16.20 25.67
N ALA A 84 4.84 15.20 26.49
CA ALA A 84 5.06 15.30 27.94
C ALA A 84 6.51 15.61 28.30
N VAL A 85 7.48 14.96 27.62
CA VAL A 85 8.91 15.23 27.83
C VAL A 85 9.28 16.66 27.40
N LEU A 86 8.71 17.13 26.29
CA LEU A 86 8.93 18.51 25.84
C LEU A 86 8.36 19.52 26.83
N GLU A 87 7.16 19.28 27.37
CA GLU A 87 6.52 20.12 28.39
C GLU A 87 7.39 20.21 29.65
N ASP A 88 7.89 19.09 30.16
CA ASP A 88 8.79 19.05 31.33
C ASP A 88 10.10 19.79 31.08
N THR A 89 10.67 19.64 29.89
CA THR A 89 11.91 20.32 29.48
C THR A 89 11.71 21.83 29.41
N VAL A 90 10.62 22.28 28.80
CA VAL A 90 10.27 23.70 28.70
C VAL A 90 10.04 24.29 30.10
N GLY A 91 9.32 23.57 30.98
CA GLY A 91 9.11 23.98 32.36
C GLY A 91 10.43 24.18 33.12
N SER A 92 11.37 23.24 32.97
CA SER A 92 12.69 23.32 33.59
C SER A 92 13.49 24.53 33.09
N LEU A 93 13.54 24.75 31.77
CA LEU A 93 14.23 25.90 31.16
C LEU A 93 13.64 27.25 31.60
N LEU A 94 12.31 27.34 31.73
CA LEU A 94 11.66 28.57 32.22
C LEU A 94 12.10 28.92 33.64
N LEU A 95 12.22 27.92 34.52
CA LEU A 95 12.72 28.11 35.89
C LEU A 95 14.18 28.56 35.90
N GLU A 96 15.04 27.97 35.07
CA GLU A 96 16.45 28.37 34.93
C GLU A 96 16.58 29.82 34.46
N VAL A 97 15.83 30.23 33.43
CA VAL A 97 15.82 31.62 32.93
C VAL A 97 15.33 32.59 34.00
N ALA A 98 14.30 32.22 34.77
CA ALA A 98 13.80 33.04 35.86
C ALA A 98 14.86 33.23 36.97
N ALA A 99 15.57 32.16 37.32
CA ALA A 99 16.66 32.21 38.30
C ALA A 99 17.82 33.10 37.84
N LEU A 100 18.22 33.00 36.56
CA LEU A 100 19.29 33.82 35.99
C LEU A 100 18.92 35.30 35.92
N LYS A 101 17.65 35.64 35.67
CA LYS A 101 17.16 37.03 35.65
C LYS A 101 16.92 37.63 37.03
N GLY A 102 16.65 36.82 38.04
CA GLY A 102 16.43 37.26 39.43
C GLY A 102 17.71 37.43 40.26
N GLY A 103 18.87 37.05 39.73
CA GLY A 103 20.18 37.11 40.40
C GLY A 103 20.94 38.44 40.27
N GLU A 104 20.42 39.43 39.54
CA GLU A 104 20.97 40.79 39.50
C GLU A 104 20.27 41.67 40.56
N ALA A 105 20.81 41.69 41.78
CA ALA A 105 20.47 42.65 42.83
C ALA A 105 21.75 43.26 43.41
#